data_AF-A0A023FSY6-F1
#
_entry.id   AF-A0A023FSY6-F1
#
_cell.length_a   1.000
_cell.length_b   1.000
_cell.length_c   1.000
_cell.angle_alpha   90.00
_cell.angle_beta   90.00
_cell.angle_gamma   90.00
#
_symmetry.space_group_name_H-M   'P 1'
#
loop_
_entity.id
_entity.type
_entity.pdbx_description
1 polymer ?
#
loop_
_entity_poly.entity_id
_entity_poly.type
_entity_poly.pdbx_seq_one_letter_code
_entity_poly.pdbx_strand_id
1 'polypeptide(L)'
;MHPAVEEVKIEPYDFFIDVGSLVLEGRVPSRSSKGYAEGLHCPPTNLAQPRHQCDPTSVLECQRFEVALKHMGLLWRNNIPMSVEVLLSPDCADCSTVDQTSGIDISSAP
;
A
#
# COMPACT_ATOMS: atom_id res chain seq x y z
N MET A 1 16.14 -35.29 5.61
CA MET A 1 15.68 -34.75 4.31
C MET A 1 15.15 -33.37 4.58
N HIS A 2 15.88 -32.31 4.22
CA HIS A 2 15.35 -30.95 4.31
C HIS A 2 14.35 -30.79 3.16
N PRO A 3 13.13 -30.26 3.42
CA PRO A 3 12.24 -29.93 2.33
C PRO A 3 12.97 -28.93 1.42
N ALA A 4 13.03 -29.24 0.13
CA ALA A 4 13.54 -28.30 -0.86
C ALA A 4 12.74 -27.02 -0.71
N VAL A 5 13.39 -25.93 -0.31
CA VAL A 5 12.79 -24.60 -0.31
C VAL A 5 12.53 -24.30 -1.78
N GLU A 6 11.27 -24.36 -2.19
CA GLU A 6 10.86 -23.97 -3.53
C GLU A 6 11.25 -22.51 -3.71
N GLU A 7 12.19 -22.23 -4.62
CA GLU A 7 12.59 -20.86 -4.92
C GLU A 7 11.39 -20.15 -5.55
N VAL A 8 10.71 -19.32 -4.76
CA VAL A 8 9.64 -18.46 -5.25
C VAL A 8 10.29 -17.41 -6.15
N LYS A 9 10.15 -17.59 -7.47
CA LYS A 9 10.61 -16.61 -8.45
C LYS A 9 9.64 -15.42 -8.45
N ILE A 10 10.02 -14.35 -7.75
CA ILE A 10 9.26 -13.09 -7.70
C ILE A 10 9.90 -12.11 -8.68
N GLU A 11 9.10 -11.52 -9.56
CA GLU A 11 9.57 -10.47 -10.46
C GLU A 11 9.94 -9.22 -9.64
N PRO A 12 11.14 -8.62 -9.82
CA PRO A 12 11.61 -7.53 -8.97
C PRO A 12 10.68 -6.31 -8.94
N TYR A 13 10.03 -5.99 -10.05
CA TYR A 13 9.05 -4.91 -10.12
C TYR A 13 7.82 -5.20 -9.26
N ASP A 14 7.28 -6.42 -9.34
CA ASP A 14 6.12 -6.83 -8.55
C ASP A 14 6.47 -6.82 -7.06
N PHE A 15 7.67 -7.28 -6.70
CA PHE A 15 8.17 -7.18 -5.32
C PHE A 15 8.25 -5.73 -4.84
N PHE A 16 8.78 -4.81 -5.66
CA PHE A 16 8.90 -3.40 -5.32
C PHE A 16 7.53 -2.74 -5.07
N ILE A 17 6.55 -3.04 -5.93
CA ILE A 17 5.17 -2.57 -5.75
C ILE A 17 4.55 -3.20 -4.50
N ASP A 18 4.64 -4.52 -4.33
CA ASP A 18 4.04 -5.23 -3.20
C ASP A 18 4.56 -4.74 -1.84
N VAL A 19 5.87 -4.49 -1.73
CA VAL A 19 6.46 -3.93 -0.50
C VAL A 19 5.92 -2.53 -0.22
N GLY A 20 5.86 -1.66 -1.23
CA GLY A 20 5.28 -0.33 -1.08
C GLY A 20 3.81 -0.37 -0.65
N SER A 21 3.01 -1.24 -1.27
CA SER A 21 1.61 -1.45 -0.92
C SER A 21 1.43 -1.97 0.52
N LEU A 22 2.28 -2.90 0.97
CA LEU A 22 2.25 -3.40 2.35
C LEU A 22 2.58 -2.31 3.37
N VAL A 23 3.52 -1.40 3.06
CA VAL A 23 3.85 -0.29 3.95
C VAL A 23 2.67 0.70 4.04
N LEU A 24 2.03 1.01 2.91
CA LEU A 24 0.92 1.96 2.86
C LEU A 24 -0.37 1.43 3.48
N GLU A 25 -0.69 0.15 3.26
CA GLU A 25 -2.02 -0.40 3.59
C GLU A 25 -1.99 -1.57 4.57
N GLY A 26 -0.83 -2.11 4.95
CA GLY A 26 -0.76 -3.29 5.83
C GLY A 26 -1.25 -3.05 7.26
N ARG A 27 -1.41 -1.79 7.67
CA ARG A 27 -1.78 -1.38 9.02
C ARG A 27 -2.76 -0.21 9.04
N VAL A 28 -3.80 -0.29 8.23
CA VAL A 28 -4.89 0.71 8.27
C VAL A 28 -5.62 0.63 9.61
N PRO A 29 -5.84 1.75 10.32
CA PRO A 29 -6.59 1.76 11.58
C PRO A 29 -7.97 1.08 11.44
N SER A 30 -8.30 0.21 12.39
CA SER A 30 -9.56 -0.55 12.35
C SER A 30 -10.03 -0.89 13.76
N ARG A 31 -11.35 -1.07 13.94
CA ARG A 31 -11.95 -1.53 15.20
C ARG A 31 -11.77 -3.03 15.47
N SER A 32 -10.78 -3.66 14.85
CA SER A 32 -10.43 -5.06 15.08
C SER A 32 -9.82 -5.25 16.48
N SER A 33 -9.72 -6.50 16.95
CA SER A 33 -9.04 -6.81 18.22
C SER A 33 -7.55 -6.42 18.24
N LYS A 34 -6.95 -6.21 17.06
CA LYS A 34 -5.56 -5.78 16.89
C LYS A 34 -5.43 -4.25 16.77
N GLY A 35 -6.53 -3.52 16.60
CA GLY A 35 -6.55 -2.07 16.36
C GLY A 35 -6.20 -1.64 14.92
N TYR A 36 -5.95 -2.59 14.02
CA TYR A 36 -5.68 -2.35 12.60
C TYR A 36 -6.17 -3.51 11.72
N ALA A 37 -6.24 -3.26 10.43
CA ALA A 37 -6.52 -4.24 9.39
C ALA A 37 -5.62 -3.98 8.16
N GLU A 38 -5.53 -4.97 7.28
CA GLU A 38 -4.95 -4.79 5.94
C GLU A 38 -5.97 -4.05 5.06
N GLY A 39 -5.47 -3.11 4.25
CA GLY A 39 -6.26 -2.38 3.27
C GLY A 39 -6.61 -3.24 2.05
N LEU A 40 -7.47 -2.70 1.19
CA LEU A 40 -8.04 -3.42 0.04
C LEU A 40 -6.99 -3.90 -0.95
N HIS A 41 -5.88 -3.18 -1.09
CA HIS A 41 -4.85 -3.45 -2.08
C HIS A 41 -3.62 -4.17 -1.52
N CYS A 42 -3.65 -4.57 -0.24
CA CYS A 42 -2.59 -5.39 0.32
C CYS A 42 -2.41 -6.68 -0.50
N PRO A 43 -1.16 -7.05 -0.84
CA PRO A 43 -0.87 -8.33 -1.46
C PRO A 43 -1.41 -9.48 -0.59
N PRO A 44 -2.10 -10.47 -1.19
CA PRO A 44 -2.67 -11.57 -0.42
C PRO A 44 -1.57 -12.42 0.22
N THR A 45 -1.77 -12.80 1.48
CA THR A 45 -0.85 -13.73 2.19
C THR A 45 -0.85 -15.13 1.60
N ASN A 46 -1.90 -15.50 0.85
CA ASN A 46 -2.00 -16.74 0.10
C ASN A 46 -2.03 -16.44 -1.40
N LEU A 47 -1.07 -16.97 -2.15
CA LEU A 47 -0.97 -16.78 -3.61
C LEU A 47 -2.20 -17.27 -4.39
N ALA A 48 -3.02 -18.15 -3.81
CA ALA A 48 -4.27 -18.61 -4.41
C ALA A 48 -5.43 -17.60 -4.29
N GLN A 49 -5.30 -16.58 -3.43
CA GLN A 49 -6.32 -15.54 -3.31
C GLN A 49 -6.15 -14.50 -4.41
N PRO A 50 -7.25 -14.07 -5.06
CA PRO A 50 -7.18 -13.05 -6.09
C PRO A 50 -6.79 -11.71 -5.46
N ARG A 51 -5.95 -10.96 -6.16
CA ARG A 51 -5.72 -9.54 -5.85
C ARG A 51 -7.01 -8.75 -6.06
N HIS A 52 -7.13 -7.64 -5.35
CA HIS A 52 -8.23 -6.71 -5.56
C HIS A 52 -8.26 -6.21 -7.01
N GLN A 53 -9.47 -6.13 -7.57
CA GLN A 53 -9.69 -5.53 -8.88
C GLN A 53 -10.12 -4.07 -8.69
N CYS A 54 -9.18 -3.14 -8.84
CA CYS A 54 -9.42 -1.73 -8.60
C CYS A 54 -10.51 -1.13 -9.51
N ASP A 55 -11.37 -0.31 -8.93
CA ASP A 55 -12.20 0.65 -9.66
C ASP A 55 -11.85 2.09 -9.20
N PRO A 56 -10.85 2.73 -9.83
CA PRO A 56 -10.42 4.07 -9.45
C PRO A 56 -11.44 5.16 -9.82
N THR A 57 -12.55 4.81 -10.50
CA THR A 57 -13.59 5.77 -10.91
C THR A 57 -14.64 5.95 -9.81
N SER A 58 -15.00 4.87 -9.12
CA SER A 58 -16.09 4.87 -8.14
C SER A 58 -15.62 4.66 -6.69
N VAL A 59 -14.41 4.14 -6.48
CA VAL A 59 -13.88 3.81 -5.14
C VAL A 59 -12.72 4.73 -4.80
N LEU A 60 -12.87 5.52 -3.73
CA LEU A 60 -11.90 6.53 -3.31
C LEU A 60 -10.55 5.91 -2.91
N GLU A 61 -10.57 4.79 -2.20
CA GLU A 61 -9.37 4.04 -1.82
C GLU A 61 -8.59 3.61 -3.07
N CYS A 62 -9.28 3.10 -4.10
CA CYS A 62 -8.67 2.71 -5.36
C CYS A 62 -8.07 3.90 -6.11
N GLN A 63 -8.76 5.05 -6.11
CA GLN A 63 -8.27 6.27 -6.73
C GLN A 63 -6.93 6.70 -6.09
N ARG A 64 -6.85 6.71 -4.76
CA ARG A 64 -5.63 7.10 -4.03
C ARG A 64 -4.50 6.11 -4.24
N PHE A 65 -4.81 4.83 -4.18
CA PHE A 65 -3.83 3.79 -4.43
C PHE A 65 -3.29 3.85 -5.86
N GLU A 66 -4.11 4.22 -6.85
CA GLU A 66 -3.65 4.44 -8.23
C GLU A 66 -2.60 5.56 -8.31
N VAL A 67 -2.75 6.65 -7.54
CA VAL A 67 -1.74 7.72 -7.49
C VAL A 67 -0.44 7.20 -6.89
N ALA A 68 -0.50 6.43 -5.80
CA ALA A 68 0.67 5.80 -5.19
C ALA A 68 1.37 4.84 -6.17
N LEU A 69 0.62 3.99 -6.87
CA LEU A 69 1.15 3.08 -7.90
C LEU A 69 1.85 3.85 -9.03
N LYS A 70 1.26 4.94 -9.52
CA LYS A 70 1.87 5.80 -10.56
C LYS A 70 3.20 6.37 -10.07
N HIS A 71 3.26 6.81 -8.81
CA HIS A 71 4.47 7.35 -8.21
C HIS A 71 5.55 6.28 -8.01
N MET A 72 5.21 5.13 -7.43
CA MET A 72 6.14 4.00 -7.29
C MET A 72 6.66 3.53 -8.66
N GLY A 73 5.79 3.46 -9.67
CA GLY A 73 6.18 3.15 -11.04
C GLY A 73 7.14 4.18 -11.64
N LEU A 74 6.97 5.47 -11.32
CA LEU A 74 7.91 6.52 -11.71
C LEU A 74 9.28 6.33 -11.05
N LEU A 75 9.32 6.09 -9.73
CA LEU A 75 10.56 5.84 -8.99
C LEU A 75 11.33 4.65 -9.59
N TRP A 76 10.64 3.52 -9.81
CA TRP A 76 11.21 2.31 -10.40
C TRP A 76 11.83 2.58 -11.78
N ARG A 77 11.08 3.21 -12.70
CA ARG A 77 11.54 3.47 -14.07
C ARG A 77 12.76 4.39 -14.13
N ASN A 78 12.95 5.22 -13.11
CA ASN A 78 14.06 6.16 -13.03
C ASN A 78 15.21 5.68 -12.11
N ASN A 79 15.15 4.43 -11.62
CA ASN A 79 16.12 3.86 -10.66
C ASN A 79 16.27 4.70 -9.38
N ILE A 80 15.17 5.31 -8.91
CA ILE A 80 15.12 6.08 -7.68
C ILE A 80 14.64 5.16 -6.54
N PRO A 81 15.37 5.06 -5.42
CA PRO A 81 14.91 4.29 -4.25
C PRO A 81 13.57 4.83 -3.69
N MET A 82 12.72 3.92 -3.22
CA MET A 82 11.51 4.30 -2.49
C MET A 82 11.88 4.69 -1.05
N SER A 83 11.49 5.89 -0.63
CA SER A 83 11.46 6.30 0.77
C SER A 83 10.01 6.54 1.17
N VAL A 84 9.61 6.02 2.33
CA VAL A 84 8.25 6.21 2.86
C VAL A 84 8.34 6.88 4.21
N GLU A 85 7.73 8.07 4.31
CA GLU A 85 7.67 8.85 5.53
C GLU A 85 6.25 8.79 6.11
N VAL A 86 6.16 8.44 7.39
CA VAL A 86 4.89 8.40 8.12
C VAL A 86 4.86 9.58 9.06
N LEU A 87 3.97 10.52 8.79
CA LEU A 87 3.82 11.75 9.55
C LEU A 87 2.54 11.70 10.38
N LEU A 88 2.59 12.32 11.57
CA LEU A 88 1.41 12.53 12.42
C LEU A 88 0.97 13.99 12.26
N SER A 89 -0.26 14.20 11.78
CA SER A 89 -0.87 15.52 11.79
C SER A 89 -1.60 15.73 13.13
N PRO A 90 -1.18 16.69 13.97
CA PRO A 90 -1.74 16.88 15.31
C PRO A 90 -3.18 17.45 15.30
N ASP A 91 -3.61 18.07 14.20
CA ASP A 91 -4.88 18.82 14.10
C ASP A 91 -5.91 18.13 13.18
N CYS A 92 -6.11 16.82 13.34
CA CYS A 92 -7.20 16.14 12.63
C CYS A 92 -8.54 16.41 13.35
N ALA A 93 -9.21 17.51 12.97
CA ALA A 93 -10.52 17.88 13.50
C ALA A 93 -11.62 16.82 13.24
N ASP A 94 -11.40 15.93 12.27
CA ASP A 94 -12.37 14.94 11.81
C ASP A 94 -12.12 13.52 12.37
N CYS A 95 -11.16 13.31 13.27
CA CYS A 95 -10.82 11.97 13.78
C CYS A 95 -11.97 11.22 14.51
N SER A 96 -13.10 11.87 14.80
CA SER A 96 -14.32 11.23 15.34
C SER A 96 -15.30 10.73 14.27
N THR A 97 -15.14 11.17 13.02
CA THR A 97 -15.88 10.67 11.86
C THR A 97 -14.90 9.90 10.99
N VAL A 98 -15.33 8.76 10.47
CA VAL A 98 -14.45 7.81 9.74
C VAL A 98 -14.10 8.32 8.34
N ASP A 99 -13.87 9.62 8.20
CA ASP A 99 -13.43 10.24 6.96
C ASP A 99 -11.91 10.10 6.90
N GLN A 100 -11.49 9.12 6.10
CA GLN A 100 -10.12 8.84 5.76
C GLN A 100 -9.52 10.01 4.95
N THR A 101 -9.57 11.27 5.35
CA THR A 101 -9.08 12.41 4.53
C THR A 101 -7.57 12.63 4.60
N SER A 102 -6.81 11.77 5.31
CA SER A 102 -5.34 11.77 5.25
C SER A 102 -4.88 11.24 3.89
N GLY A 103 -4.78 12.15 2.91
CA GLY A 103 -4.20 11.87 1.60
C GLY A 103 -2.72 11.51 1.72
N ILE A 104 -2.26 10.60 0.87
CA ILE A 104 -0.82 10.37 0.65
C ILE A 104 -0.29 11.66 0.02
N ASP A 105 0.50 12.44 0.78
CA ASP A 105 1.15 13.62 0.24
C ASP A 105 2.38 13.20 -0.54
N ILE A 106 2.29 13.29 -1.87
CA ILE A 106 3.33 12.84 -2.79
C ILE A 106 4.15 14.06 -3.18
N SER A 107 5.09 14.42 -2.31
CA SER A 107 6.10 15.40 -2.64
C SER A 107 7.15 14.75 -3.57
N SER A 108 7.34 15.35 -4.74
CA SER A 108 8.52 15.05 -5.55
C SER A 108 9.70 15.79 -4.91
N ALA A 109 10.51 15.09 -4.11
CA ALA A 109 11.78 15.67 -3.69
C ALA A 109 12.63 15.98 -4.95
N PRO A 110 13.35 17.13 -4.97
CA PRO A 110 14.12 17.59 -6.13
C PRO A 110 15.32 16.70 -6.47
#